data_AF-A0A8T7FJW2-F1
#
_entry.id   AF-A0A8T7FJW2-F1
#
_cell.length_a   1.000
_cell.length_b   1.000
_cell.length_c   1.000
_cell.angle_alpha   90.00
_cell.angle_beta   90.00
_cell.angle_gamma   90.00
#
_symmetry.space_group_name_H-M   'P 1'
#
loop_
_entity.id
_entity.type
_entity.pdbx_description
1 polymer ?
#
loop_
_entity_poly.entity_id
_entity_poly.type
_entity_poly.pdbx_seq_one_letter_code
_entity_poly.pdbx_strand_id
1 'polypeptide(L)'
;MNSKPKQFTGRHYETGSLHNAFALQGIKAPHTNKPYSEAFLLGVSGGIAFGYFTFEYKGQLPHLVLLTRNTFDPFQTALERLGVEQHVFQTTKAEIAEKNLIEALTAGAPALVWADECSLLYSSKKGTAYWNMIPILAYGMDGDDVLIADRSARPFRVTMDALTQARARVKDDKFHLITLASPLTSKLVAATQKGIWQCISLFTDKPPKGARHNFGFAAYEHFADMLVNTRNKQSWERLFPAGAKLYNALAGTTEAKGIFAPPGAFTWIQTFGAGDGAERALYADFLDEASILLEKKSVKEAAKQFRASHAKWLAFADALLPSDIPAFHEAKTLLLRKHQSFVEKGEDAADEIREINTRLKKLEADMAKNFPLTPSQTAELRAHLRQRVLDILETEKNGIELLQNGMK
;
A
#
# COMPACT_ATOMS: atom_id res chain seq x y z
N MET A 1 1.73 3.14 37.92
CA MET A 1 1.11 1.97 37.24
C MET A 1 1.77 1.86 35.88
N ASN A 2 2.52 0.77 35.62
CA ASN A 2 3.11 0.54 34.31
C ASN A 2 1.98 0.26 33.30
N SER A 3 1.52 1.30 32.60
CA SER A 3 0.65 1.10 31.44
C SER A 3 1.45 0.28 30.43
N LYS A 4 0.86 -0.80 29.93
CA LYS A 4 1.48 -1.55 28.83
C LYS A 4 1.74 -0.57 27.67
N PRO A 5 2.90 -0.64 26.99
CA PRO A 5 3.16 0.19 25.84
C PRO A 5 2.05 0.01 24.81
N LYS A 6 1.49 1.13 24.34
CA LYS A 6 0.39 1.13 23.38
C LYS A 6 0.88 0.50 22.07
N GLN A 7 0.16 -0.50 21.57
CA GLN A 7 0.46 -1.19 20.31
C GLN A 7 -0.58 -0.86 19.25
N PHE A 8 -0.12 -0.67 18.02
CA PHE A 8 -0.97 -0.36 16.87
C PHE A 8 -0.92 -1.46 15.81
N THR A 9 -2.06 -1.69 15.16
CA THR A 9 -2.21 -2.75 14.16
C THR A 9 -2.47 -2.23 12.75
N GLY A 10 -2.64 -0.91 12.59
CA GLY A 10 -2.71 -0.27 11.27
C GLY A 10 -1.39 -0.36 10.49
N ARG A 11 -1.45 -0.70 9.20
CA ARG A 11 -0.31 -0.98 8.29
C ARG A 11 -0.37 -0.24 6.97
N HIS A 12 -1.54 0.04 6.40
CA HIS A 12 -1.64 0.95 5.26
C HIS A 12 -1.84 2.39 5.74
N TYR A 13 -1.30 3.38 5.03
CA TYR A 13 -1.43 4.78 5.45
C TYR A 13 -2.90 5.26 5.43
N GLU A 14 -3.74 4.77 4.51
CA GLU A 14 -5.18 5.09 4.48
C GLU A 14 -6.01 4.22 5.45
N THR A 15 -6.07 2.90 5.23
CA THR A 15 -6.94 2.03 6.04
C THR A 15 -6.41 1.81 7.45
N GLY A 16 -5.10 1.79 7.63
CA GLY A 16 -4.46 1.62 8.94
C GLY A 16 -4.61 2.84 9.84
N SER A 17 -4.59 4.05 9.28
CA SER A 17 -4.83 5.27 10.05
C SER A 17 -6.29 5.36 10.52
N LEU A 18 -7.25 5.03 9.66
CA LEU A 18 -8.66 4.88 10.02
C LEU A 18 -8.88 3.79 11.09
N HIS A 19 -8.29 2.61 10.88
CA HIS A 19 -8.36 1.49 11.83
C HIS A 19 -7.87 1.90 13.22
N ASN A 20 -6.67 2.49 13.29
CA ASN A 20 -6.09 2.94 14.56
C ASN A 20 -6.95 4.04 15.21
N ALA A 21 -7.49 4.98 14.42
CA ALA A 21 -8.35 6.06 14.93
C ALA A 21 -9.63 5.50 15.58
N PHE A 22 -10.32 4.57 14.92
CA PHE A 22 -11.51 3.93 15.46
C PHE A 22 -11.19 3.06 16.68
N ALA A 23 -10.10 2.30 16.63
CA ALA A 23 -9.67 1.45 17.75
C ALA A 23 -9.36 2.27 19.02
N LEU A 24 -8.70 3.42 18.87
CA LEU A 24 -8.40 4.32 19.98
C LEU A 24 -9.64 4.94 20.62
N GLN A 25 -10.66 5.24 19.82
CA GLN A 25 -11.95 5.74 20.30
C GLN A 25 -12.83 4.63 20.90
N GLY A 26 -12.37 3.38 20.92
CA GLY A 26 -13.15 2.23 21.40
C GLY A 26 -14.32 1.85 20.48
N ILE A 27 -14.33 2.36 19.24
CA ILE A 27 -15.38 2.12 18.26
C ILE A 27 -15.25 0.69 17.73
N LYS A 28 -16.34 -0.06 17.79
CA LYS A 28 -16.41 -1.46 17.37
C LYS A 28 -17.37 -1.64 16.21
N ALA A 29 -17.02 -2.53 15.29
CA ALA A 29 -17.92 -2.98 14.25
C ALA A 29 -18.98 -3.92 14.86
N PRO A 30 -20.27 -3.71 14.60
CA PRO A 30 -21.35 -4.46 15.25
C PRO A 30 -21.37 -5.95 14.87
N HIS A 31 -20.88 -6.31 13.68
CA HIS A 31 -20.87 -7.71 13.20
C HIS A 31 -19.73 -8.56 13.77
N THR A 32 -18.68 -7.94 14.32
CA THR A 32 -17.53 -8.67 14.91
C THR A 32 -17.29 -8.35 16.38
N ASN A 33 -17.88 -7.28 16.92
CA ASN A 33 -17.59 -6.73 18.25
C ASN A 33 -16.10 -6.44 18.48
N LYS A 34 -15.36 -6.18 17.39
CA LYS A 34 -13.93 -5.80 17.37
C LYS A 34 -13.80 -4.42 16.71
N PRO A 35 -12.65 -3.72 16.84
CA PRO A 35 -12.38 -2.54 16.04
C PRO A 35 -12.56 -2.83 14.55
N TYR A 36 -12.99 -1.83 13.77
CA TYR A 36 -13.12 -1.95 12.31
C TYR A 36 -11.78 -2.40 11.71
N SER A 37 -11.74 -3.59 11.09
CA SER A 37 -10.52 -4.17 10.55
C SER A 37 -10.04 -3.41 9.31
N GLU A 38 -8.73 -3.46 9.02
CA GLU A 38 -8.23 -2.94 7.75
C GLU A 38 -8.78 -3.70 6.54
N ALA A 39 -9.07 -4.99 6.70
CA ALA A 39 -9.75 -5.79 5.69
C ALA A 39 -11.09 -5.15 5.33
N PHE A 40 -11.94 -4.91 6.35
CA PHE A 40 -13.24 -4.29 6.14
C PHE A 40 -13.11 -2.91 5.49
N LEU A 41 -12.18 -2.07 5.96
CA LEU A 41 -11.93 -0.74 5.42
C LEU A 41 -11.44 -0.77 3.96
N LEU A 42 -10.56 -1.71 3.60
CA LEU A 42 -10.12 -1.95 2.21
C LEU A 42 -11.31 -2.32 1.32
N GLY A 43 -12.15 -3.25 1.78
CA GLY A 43 -13.31 -3.70 1.02
C GLY A 43 -14.30 -2.57 0.74
N VAL A 44 -14.72 -1.85 1.78
CA VAL A 44 -15.68 -0.73 1.63
C VAL A 44 -15.11 0.43 0.82
N SER A 45 -13.78 0.62 0.80
CA SER A 45 -13.13 1.65 -0.02
C SER A 45 -13.02 1.28 -1.51
N GLY A 46 -13.56 0.14 -1.94
CA GLY A 46 -13.50 -0.33 -3.33
C GLY A 46 -12.58 -1.53 -3.57
N GLY A 47 -11.94 -2.04 -2.52
CA GLY A 47 -11.24 -3.32 -2.53
C GLY A 47 -9.93 -3.34 -3.32
N ILE A 48 -9.58 -4.54 -3.77
CA ILE A 48 -8.41 -4.79 -4.60
C ILE A 48 -8.64 -4.30 -6.03
N ALA A 49 -7.54 -4.04 -6.72
CA ALA A 49 -7.51 -3.82 -8.15
C ALA A 49 -6.26 -4.49 -8.73
N PHE A 50 -6.17 -4.54 -10.04
CA PHE A 50 -4.89 -4.75 -10.71
C PHE A 50 -4.64 -3.61 -11.69
N GLY A 51 -3.43 -3.06 -11.65
CA GLY A 51 -2.96 -2.12 -12.66
C GLY A 51 -1.50 -2.33 -12.97
N TYR A 52 -1.13 -2.09 -14.22
CA TYR A 52 0.23 -2.24 -14.73
C TYR A 52 0.61 -1.01 -15.54
N PHE A 53 1.71 -0.38 -15.17
CA PHE A 53 2.21 0.83 -15.84
C PHE A 53 3.73 0.79 -15.92
N THR A 54 4.26 1.33 -17.02
CA THR A 54 5.69 1.56 -17.17
C THR A 54 5.95 3.03 -17.49
N PHE A 55 6.96 3.61 -16.85
CA PHE A 55 7.34 5.01 -17.06
C PHE A 55 8.82 5.13 -17.41
N GLU A 56 9.13 6.06 -18.32
CA GLU A 56 10.50 6.41 -18.70
C GLU A 56 10.65 7.93 -18.60
N TYR A 57 11.49 8.39 -17.68
CA TYR A 57 11.80 9.81 -17.48
C TYR A 57 13.28 10.05 -17.73
N LYS A 58 13.60 11.20 -18.35
CA LYS A 58 14.98 11.59 -18.62
C LYS A 58 15.79 11.65 -17.33
N GLY A 59 16.92 10.94 -17.29
CA GLY A 59 17.83 10.92 -16.13
C GLY A 59 17.43 9.97 -15.01
N GLN A 60 16.40 9.13 -15.22
CA GLN A 60 15.97 8.11 -14.26
C GLN A 60 15.99 6.73 -14.92
N LEU A 61 16.12 5.67 -14.11
CA LEU A 61 15.87 4.33 -14.61
C LEU A 61 14.37 4.21 -14.94
N PRO A 62 14.02 3.50 -16.04
CA PRO A 62 12.63 3.19 -16.28
C PRO A 62 12.10 2.37 -15.11
N HIS A 63 10.83 2.54 -14.80
CA HIS A 63 10.22 1.85 -13.67
C HIS A 63 8.84 1.34 -13.98
N LEU A 64 8.46 0.36 -13.17
CA LEU A 64 7.19 -0.33 -13.17
C LEU A 64 6.37 0.16 -11.98
N VAL A 65 5.07 0.34 -12.20
CA VAL A 65 4.09 0.50 -11.13
C VAL A 65 3.07 -0.62 -11.25
N LEU A 66 2.89 -1.36 -10.15
CA LEU A 66 1.80 -2.30 -9.99
C LEU A 66 0.79 -1.72 -9.01
N LEU A 67 -0.47 -1.61 -9.41
CA LEU A 67 -1.55 -1.27 -8.49
C LEU A 67 -2.20 -2.55 -8.00
N THR A 68 -2.21 -2.77 -6.69
CA THR A 68 -2.79 -3.95 -6.06
C THR A 68 -4.14 -3.67 -5.41
N ARG A 69 -4.52 -2.39 -5.28
CA ARG A 69 -5.74 -1.91 -4.64
C ARG A 69 -6.36 -0.72 -5.37
N ASN A 70 -7.61 -0.40 -5.04
CA ASN A 70 -8.26 0.80 -5.55
C ASN A 70 -7.45 2.07 -5.20
N THR A 71 -7.14 2.90 -6.19
CA THR A 71 -6.43 4.19 -6.04
C THR A 71 -7.30 5.39 -6.40
N PHE A 72 -8.60 5.20 -6.63
CA PHE A 72 -9.55 6.26 -6.96
C PHE A 72 -10.22 6.78 -5.70
N ASP A 73 -9.44 7.52 -4.89
CA ASP A 73 -9.84 8.14 -3.63
C ASP A 73 -10.46 7.18 -2.58
N PRO A 74 -9.76 6.08 -2.24
CA PRO A 74 -10.30 5.06 -1.34
C PRO A 74 -10.54 5.60 0.08
N PHE A 75 -9.70 6.51 0.59
CA PHE A 75 -9.84 7.08 1.93
C PHE A 75 -11.19 7.81 2.10
N GLN A 76 -11.49 8.77 1.22
CA GLN A 76 -12.75 9.51 1.29
C GLN A 76 -13.94 8.61 0.97
N THR A 77 -13.80 7.71 -0.03
CA THR A 77 -14.84 6.74 -0.37
C THR A 77 -15.25 5.88 0.84
N ALA A 78 -14.30 5.45 1.67
CA ALA A 78 -14.59 4.68 2.88
C ALA A 78 -15.40 5.50 3.89
N LEU A 79 -14.97 6.73 4.18
CA LEU A 79 -15.65 7.62 5.13
C LEU A 79 -17.08 7.92 4.68
N GLU A 80 -17.28 8.27 3.41
CA GLU A 80 -18.59 8.57 2.84
C GLU A 80 -19.54 7.37 2.87
N ARG A 81 -19.05 6.19 2.46
CA ARG A 81 -19.88 4.97 2.44
C ARG A 81 -20.29 4.54 3.83
N LEU A 82 -19.41 4.70 4.81
CA LEU A 82 -19.67 4.40 6.21
C LEU A 82 -20.45 5.51 6.93
N GLY A 83 -20.67 6.66 6.29
CA GLY A 83 -21.35 7.80 6.89
C GLY A 83 -20.59 8.40 8.06
N VAL A 84 -19.26 8.35 8.03
CA VAL A 84 -18.41 8.92 9.08
C VAL A 84 -18.42 10.44 8.96
N GLU A 85 -18.97 11.12 9.96
CA GLU A 85 -18.87 12.57 10.07
C GLU A 85 -17.41 12.98 10.34
N GLN A 86 -16.95 14.00 9.64
CA GLN A 86 -15.60 14.54 9.74
C GLN A 86 -15.68 15.98 10.25
N HIS A 87 -14.90 16.31 11.26
CA HIS A 87 -14.68 17.71 11.64
C HIS A 87 -13.36 18.13 11.02
N VAL A 88 -13.44 19.01 10.01
CA VAL A 88 -12.32 19.37 9.15
C VAL A 88 -11.75 20.72 9.56
N PHE A 89 -10.44 20.74 9.79
CA PHE A 89 -9.68 21.95 10.08
C PHE A 89 -8.67 22.19 8.96
N GLN A 90 -8.70 23.39 8.39
CA GLN A 90 -7.75 23.84 7.37
C GLN A 90 -7.32 25.28 7.64
N THR A 91 -6.05 25.56 7.39
CA THR A 91 -5.46 26.88 7.55
C THR A 91 -4.20 26.98 6.71
N THR A 92 -3.80 28.18 6.32
CA THR A 92 -2.49 28.42 5.67
C THR A 92 -1.42 28.90 6.66
N LYS A 93 -1.77 29.02 7.95
CA LYS A 93 -0.89 29.53 9.01
C LYS A 93 -0.46 28.41 9.95
N ALA A 94 0.84 28.23 10.11
CA ALA A 94 1.44 27.18 10.93
C ALA A 94 1.00 27.26 12.40
N GLU A 95 0.96 28.47 12.97
CA GLU A 95 0.63 28.70 14.37
C GLU A 95 -0.83 28.28 14.67
N ILE A 96 -1.73 28.50 13.71
CA ILE A 96 -3.13 28.04 13.81
C ILE A 96 -3.21 26.52 13.65
N ALA A 97 -2.39 25.94 12.76
CA ALA A 97 -2.38 24.50 12.52
C ALA A 97 -1.89 23.69 13.73
N GLU A 98 -0.95 24.23 14.49
CA GLU A 98 -0.46 23.68 15.75
C GLU A 98 -1.51 23.81 16.84
N LYS A 99 -2.09 25.02 16.99
CA LYS A 99 -3.18 25.26 17.94
C LYS A 99 -4.35 24.30 17.72
N ASN A 100 -4.82 24.13 16.49
CA ASN A 100 -5.91 23.21 16.16
C ASN A 100 -5.60 21.76 16.56
N LEU A 101 -4.35 21.32 16.35
CA LEU A 101 -3.92 19.97 16.73
C LEU A 101 -3.87 19.81 18.25
N ILE A 102 -3.29 20.77 18.96
CA ILE A 102 -3.23 20.77 20.43
C ILE A 102 -4.64 20.76 21.03
N GLU A 103 -5.56 21.57 20.51
CA GLU A 103 -6.95 21.63 20.99
C GLU A 103 -7.67 20.30 20.78
N ALA A 104 -7.55 19.68 19.61
CA ALA A 104 -8.13 18.36 19.34
C ALA A 104 -7.59 17.28 20.29
N LEU A 105 -6.27 17.22 20.47
CA LEU A 105 -5.63 16.23 21.34
C LEU A 105 -5.96 16.47 22.82
N THR A 106 -6.02 17.73 23.27
CA THR A 106 -6.41 18.10 24.64
C THR A 106 -7.86 17.75 24.94
N ALA A 107 -8.74 17.84 23.95
CA ALA A 107 -10.13 17.39 24.04
C ALA A 107 -10.27 15.85 24.00
N GLY A 108 -9.16 15.11 23.92
CA GLY A 108 -9.14 13.64 23.87
C GLY A 108 -9.54 13.06 22.52
N ALA A 109 -9.54 13.87 21.44
CA ALA A 109 -9.87 13.43 20.10
C ALA A 109 -8.57 13.11 19.31
N PRO A 110 -8.31 11.83 18.97
CA PRO A 110 -7.25 11.50 18.03
C PRO A 110 -7.52 12.18 16.67
N ALA A 111 -6.48 12.77 16.09
CA ALA A 111 -6.57 13.56 14.87
C ALA A 111 -5.76 12.92 13.75
N LEU A 112 -6.35 12.83 12.56
CA LEU A 112 -5.62 12.51 11.34
C LEU A 112 -5.09 13.82 10.75
N VAL A 113 -3.78 13.87 10.50
CA VAL A 113 -3.10 15.01 9.86
C VAL A 113 -2.43 14.55 8.59
N TRP A 114 -2.45 15.38 7.55
CA TRP A 114 -1.72 15.09 6.30
C TRP A 114 -0.29 15.61 6.40
N ALA A 115 0.68 14.70 6.28
CA ALA A 115 2.09 15.01 6.33
C ALA A 115 2.83 14.35 5.16
N ASP A 116 3.88 15.01 4.67
CA ASP A 116 4.72 14.46 3.62
C ASP A 116 5.56 13.29 4.15
N GLU A 117 5.36 12.11 3.56
CA GLU A 117 6.08 10.88 3.90
C GLU A 117 7.60 11.04 3.77
N CYS A 118 8.09 11.84 2.83
CA CYS A 118 9.52 12.08 2.62
C CYS A 118 10.13 13.04 3.66
N SER A 119 9.31 13.88 4.29
CA SER A 119 9.72 14.86 5.30
C SER A 119 9.71 14.30 6.73
N LEU A 120 8.99 13.19 6.97
CA LEU A 120 8.94 12.54 8.27
C LEU A 120 10.30 11.91 8.65
N LEU A 121 10.80 12.23 9.85
CA LEU A 121 12.14 11.81 10.31
C LEU A 121 12.30 10.29 10.32
N TYR A 122 11.29 9.58 10.80
CA TYR A 122 11.26 8.12 10.89
C TYR A 122 11.03 7.41 9.54
N SER A 123 10.68 8.15 8.48
CA SER A 123 10.49 7.55 7.15
C SER A 123 11.80 7.10 6.55
N SER A 124 11.81 5.90 5.97
CA SER A 124 12.97 5.40 5.22
C SER A 124 13.04 5.94 3.78
N LYS A 125 11.98 6.61 3.33
CA LYS A 125 11.94 7.36 2.07
C LYS A 125 12.39 8.79 2.35
N LYS A 126 13.26 9.33 1.50
CA LYS A 126 13.83 10.67 1.64
C LYS A 126 13.75 11.38 0.27
N GLY A 127 14.34 12.56 0.19
CA GLY A 127 14.44 13.29 -1.07
C GLY A 127 13.45 14.43 -1.22
N THR A 128 13.79 15.32 -2.15
CA THR A 128 13.15 16.64 -2.30
C THR A 128 12.44 16.82 -3.63
N ALA A 129 12.61 15.92 -4.60
CA ALA A 129 11.96 16.02 -5.91
C ALA A 129 10.56 15.39 -5.96
N TYR A 130 10.20 14.61 -4.94
CA TYR A 130 8.89 13.99 -4.78
C TYR A 130 8.35 14.33 -3.39
N TRP A 131 7.03 14.31 -3.26
CA TRP A 131 6.33 14.44 -1.98
C TRP A 131 5.09 13.54 -2.04
N ASN A 132 4.70 13.02 -0.87
CA ASN A 132 3.51 12.19 -0.74
C ASN A 132 2.80 12.56 0.56
N MET A 133 1.76 13.38 0.45
CA MET A 133 0.94 13.78 1.60
C MET A 133 0.04 12.61 1.98
N ILE A 134 0.32 12.00 3.13
CA ILE A 134 -0.43 10.86 3.65
C ILE A 134 -1.10 11.21 4.98
N PRO A 135 -2.29 10.66 5.27
CA PRO A 135 -2.87 10.77 6.60
C PRO A 135 -2.04 9.94 7.59
N ILE A 136 -1.66 10.58 8.70
CA ILE A 136 -1.05 9.94 9.87
C ILE A 136 -1.87 10.28 11.12
N LEU A 137 -1.90 9.37 12.09
CA LEU A 137 -2.72 9.53 13.30
C LEU A 137 -1.90 10.14 14.44
N ALA A 138 -2.20 11.37 14.81
CA ALA A 138 -1.78 11.96 16.06
C ALA A 138 -2.77 11.58 17.17
N TYR A 139 -2.30 11.02 18.27
CA TYR A 139 -3.17 10.49 19.32
C TYR A 139 -2.92 11.06 20.72
N GLY A 140 -1.89 11.89 20.89
CA GLY A 140 -1.61 12.54 22.16
C GLY A 140 -0.34 13.39 22.10
N MET A 141 -0.02 14.01 23.24
CA MET A 141 1.19 14.78 23.48
C MET A 141 2.01 14.13 24.60
N ASP A 142 3.33 14.22 24.52
CA ASP A 142 4.30 13.85 25.56
C ASP A 142 5.29 15.02 25.70
N GLY A 143 4.99 15.98 26.59
CA GLY A 143 5.66 17.28 26.58
C GLY A 143 5.37 18.05 25.28
N ASP A 144 6.42 18.45 24.58
CA ASP A 144 6.34 19.18 23.30
C ASP A 144 6.27 18.24 22.08
N ASP A 145 6.36 16.92 22.30
CA ASP A 145 6.29 15.91 21.26
C ASP A 145 4.85 15.46 21.00
N VAL A 146 4.50 15.35 19.72
CA VAL A 146 3.28 14.71 19.25
C VAL A 146 3.52 13.20 19.14
N LEU A 147 2.61 12.42 19.73
CA LEU A 147 2.61 10.97 19.63
C LEU A 147 1.86 10.52 18.37
N ILE A 148 2.57 9.84 17.48
CA ILE A 148 2.06 9.42 16.17
C ILE A 148 1.93 7.90 16.07
N ALA A 149 0.85 7.43 15.47
CA ALA A 149 0.65 6.05 15.04
C ALA A 149 0.63 5.99 13.50
N ASP A 150 1.72 5.51 12.89
CA ASP A 150 1.86 5.41 11.44
C ASP A 150 2.49 4.07 11.05
N ARG A 151 1.66 3.11 10.60
CA ARG A 151 2.04 1.82 9.99
C ARG A 151 2.88 0.85 10.83
N SER A 152 3.45 1.30 11.95
CA SER A 152 4.24 0.51 12.89
C SER A 152 3.41 0.05 14.09
N ALA A 153 3.86 -1.02 14.73
CA ALA A 153 3.32 -1.52 15.99
C ALA A 153 3.68 -0.61 17.17
N ARG A 154 4.78 0.15 17.07
CA ARG A 154 5.21 1.12 18.08
C ARG A 154 4.87 2.54 17.63
N PRO A 155 4.45 3.42 18.54
CA PRO A 155 4.27 4.83 18.22
C PRO A 155 5.60 5.53 17.98
N PHE A 156 5.54 6.64 17.25
CA PHE A 156 6.65 7.58 17.07
C PHE A 156 6.45 8.81 17.94
N ARG A 157 7.55 9.42 18.38
CA ARG A 157 7.57 10.76 18.96
C ARG A 157 8.10 11.73 17.91
N VAL A 158 7.36 12.80 17.66
CA VAL A 158 7.74 13.81 16.67
C VAL A 158 7.54 15.17 17.30
N THR A 159 8.58 16.01 17.29
CA THR A 159 8.45 17.39 17.77
C THR A 159 7.37 18.12 16.97
N MET A 160 6.63 19.03 17.62
CA MET A 160 5.63 19.84 16.91
C MET A 160 6.22 20.52 15.67
N ASP A 161 7.39 21.15 15.79
CA ASP A 161 8.09 21.81 14.69
C ASP A 161 8.34 20.88 13.49
N ALA A 162 8.84 19.66 13.72
CA ALA A 162 9.13 18.71 12.65
C ALA A 162 7.84 18.24 11.97
N LEU A 163 6.77 18.01 12.75
CA LEU A 163 5.47 17.66 12.21
C LEU A 163 4.87 18.81 11.39
N THR A 164 4.93 20.04 11.89
CA THR A 164 4.47 21.25 11.17
C THR A 164 5.21 21.40 9.85
N GLN A 165 6.53 21.21 9.82
CA GLN A 165 7.31 21.27 8.58
C GLN A 165 6.87 20.20 7.57
N ALA A 166 6.65 18.95 8.01
CA ALA A 166 6.17 17.88 7.14
C ALA A 166 4.75 18.15 6.60
N ARG A 167 3.86 18.74 7.42
CA ARG A 167 2.51 19.17 7.02
C ARG A 167 2.52 20.37 6.07
N ALA A 168 3.53 21.23 6.15
CA ALA A 168 3.67 22.44 5.34
C ALA A 168 4.19 22.18 3.91
N ARG A 169 4.58 20.93 3.60
CA ARG A 169 5.25 20.57 2.33
C ARG A 169 4.45 20.98 1.10
N VAL A 170 3.13 20.74 1.12
CA VAL A 170 2.20 21.11 0.04
C VAL A 170 1.27 22.20 0.55
N LYS A 171 1.38 23.41 0.00
CA LYS A 171 0.58 24.56 0.45
C LYS A 171 -0.92 24.36 0.25
N ASP A 172 -1.32 23.66 -0.80
CA ASP A 172 -2.73 23.43 -1.14
C ASP A 172 -3.43 22.46 -0.16
N ASP A 173 -2.66 21.64 0.58
CA ASP A 173 -3.19 20.80 1.65
C ASP A 173 -3.63 21.63 2.87
N LYS A 174 -3.17 22.88 3.02
CA LYS A 174 -3.63 23.82 4.07
C LYS A 174 -3.61 23.21 5.47
N PHE A 175 -2.52 22.53 5.81
CA PHE A 175 -2.34 21.85 7.10
C PHE A 175 -3.53 20.95 7.50
N HIS A 176 -4.15 20.28 6.52
CA HIS A 176 -5.37 19.49 6.69
C HIS A 176 -5.29 18.58 7.92
N LEU A 177 -6.29 18.74 8.79
CA LEU A 177 -6.50 17.93 9.98
C LEU A 177 -7.97 17.55 10.02
N ILE A 178 -8.27 16.28 10.34
CA ILE A 178 -9.63 15.83 10.63
C ILE A 178 -9.69 15.07 11.94
N THR A 179 -10.81 15.21 12.64
CA THR A 179 -11.25 14.25 13.66
C THR A 179 -12.47 13.50 13.14
N LEU A 180 -12.61 12.23 13.54
CA LEU A 180 -13.61 11.32 12.99
C LEU A 180 -14.65 10.95 14.03
N ALA A 181 -15.93 11.04 13.67
CA ALA A 181 -17.02 10.43 14.43
C ALA A 181 -17.08 8.90 14.19
N SER A 182 -18.05 8.24 14.83
CA SER A 182 -18.30 6.82 14.62
C SER A 182 -18.95 6.55 13.24
N PRO A 183 -18.57 5.45 12.55
CA PRO A 183 -19.32 4.93 11.41
C PRO A 183 -20.80 4.68 11.74
N LEU A 184 -21.69 4.97 10.80
CA LEU A 184 -23.11 4.67 10.94
C LEU A 184 -23.37 3.19 10.69
N THR A 185 -23.82 2.48 11.72
CA THR A 185 -24.11 1.04 11.64
C THR A 185 -25.15 0.70 10.56
N SER A 186 -26.11 1.59 10.34
CA SER A 186 -27.13 1.46 9.29
C SER A 186 -26.57 1.50 7.85
N LYS A 187 -25.33 1.96 7.66
CA LYS A 187 -24.67 2.04 6.35
C LYS A 187 -23.83 0.82 6.00
N LEU A 188 -23.51 -0.06 6.95
CA LEU A 188 -22.50 -1.12 6.78
C LEU A 188 -22.82 -2.08 5.63
N VAL A 189 -24.07 -2.54 5.53
CA VAL A 189 -24.51 -3.43 4.44
C VAL A 189 -24.34 -2.75 3.09
N ALA A 190 -24.87 -1.53 2.93
CA ALA A 190 -24.76 -0.77 1.69
C ALA A 190 -23.31 -0.42 1.33
N ALA A 191 -22.47 -0.07 2.32
CA ALA A 191 -21.06 0.20 2.13
C ALA A 191 -20.31 -1.04 1.61
N THR A 192 -20.59 -2.20 2.20
CA THR A 192 -20.03 -3.50 1.81
C THR A 192 -20.42 -3.83 0.36
N GLN A 193 -21.71 -3.73 0.03
CA GLN A 193 -22.18 -4.00 -1.33
C GLN A 193 -21.53 -3.08 -2.37
N LYS A 194 -21.45 -1.78 -2.09
CA LYS A 194 -20.80 -0.80 -2.98
C LYS A 194 -19.31 -1.07 -3.16
N GLY A 195 -18.62 -1.48 -2.08
CA GLY A 195 -17.22 -1.89 -2.12
C GLY A 195 -16.99 -3.07 -3.07
N ILE A 196 -17.78 -4.14 -2.91
CA ILE A 196 -17.71 -5.33 -3.78
C ILE A 196 -17.99 -4.97 -5.24
N TRP A 197 -19.05 -4.18 -5.52
CA TRP A 197 -19.38 -3.77 -6.88
C TRP A 197 -18.31 -2.90 -7.53
N GLN A 198 -17.69 -1.99 -6.77
CA GLN A 198 -16.58 -1.21 -7.29
C GLN A 198 -15.37 -2.11 -7.60
N CYS A 199 -15.04 -3.07 -6.73
CA CYS A 199 -13.99 -4.05 -7.02
C CYS A 199 -14.28 -4.80 -8.33
N ILE A 200 -15.51 -5.34 -8.50
CA ILE A 200 -15.92 -6.00 -9.75
C ILE A 200 -15.67 -5.08 -10.95
N SER A 201 -16.16 -3.85 -10.89
CA SER A 201 -16.05 -2.87 -11.99
C SER A 201 -14.60 -2.54 -12.33
N LEU A 202 -13.72 -2.41 -11.33
CA LEU A 202 -12.29 -2.17 -11.55
C LEU A 202 -11.57 -3.31 -12.27
N PHE A 203 -12.14 -4.52 -12.26
CA PHE A 203 -11.61 -5.67 -12.99
C PHE A 203 -12.20 -5.83 -14.39
N THR A 204 -13.48 -5.49 -14.58
CA THR A 204 -14.24 -5.81 -15.81
C THR A 204 -14.47 -4.62 -16.74
N ASP A 205 -14.62 -3.43 -16.17
CA ASP A 205 -15.11 -2.25 -16.88
C ASP A 205 -13.96 -1.30 -17.24
N LYS A 206 -14.31 -0.18 -17.88
CA LYS A 206 -13.36 0.90 -18.11
C LYS A 206 -13.04 1.59 -16.78
N PRO A 207 -11.75 1.81 -16.44
CA PRO A 207 -11.38 2.48 -15.19
C PRO A 207 -11.87 3.93 -15.18
N PRO A 208 -12.09 4.54 -14.00
CA PRO A 208 -12.44 5.95 -13.87
C PRO A 208 -11.46 6.89 -14.57
N LYS A 209 -10.16 6.56 -14.56
CA LYS A 209 -9.10 7.30 -15.25
C LYS A 209 -8.06 6.34 -15.83
N GLY A 210 -7.53 6.68 -17.00
CA GLY A 210 -6.51 5.89 -17.70
C GLY A 210 -7.06 4.97 -18.79
N ALA A 211 -6.16 4.23 -19.44
CA ALA A 211 -6.49 3.31 -20.52
C ALA A 211 -6.95 1.94 -19.99
N ARG A 212 -7.87 1.29 -20.71
CA ARG A 212 -8.42 -0.02 -20.32
C ARG A 212 -7.35 -1.09 -20.13
N HIS A 213 -6.34 -1.14 -20.99
CA HIS A 213 -5.25 -2.12 -20.92
C HIS A 213 -4.31 -1.93 -19.72
N ASN A 214 -4.48 -0.87 -18.93
CA ASN A 214 -3.69 -0.63 -17.72
C ASN A 214 -4.43 -1.01 -16.44
N PHE A 215 -5.69 -1.47 -16.52
CA PHE A 215 -6.46 -1.91 -15.35
C PHE A 215 -7.16 -3.25 -15.53
N GLY A 216 -7.40 -3.93 -14.41
CA GLY A 216 -8.22 -5.13 -14.32
C GLY A 216 -7.68 -6.32 -15.11
N PHE A 217 -8.58 -7.13 -15.66
CA PHE A 217 -8.20 -8.30 -16.46
C PHE A 217 -7.41 -7.94 -17.71
N ALA A 218 -7.74 -6.82 -18.34
CA ALA A 218 -7.01 -6.34 -19.51
C ALA A 218 -5.55 -5.97 -19.16
N ALA A 219 -5.28 -5.48 -17.95
CA ALA A 219 -3.92 -5.26 -17.48
C ALA A 219 -3.13 -6.54 -17.26
N TYR A 220 -3.75 -7.60 -16.73
CA TYR A 220 -3.08 -8.88 -16.59
C TYR A 220 -2.64 -9.43 -17.94
N GLU A 221 -3.55 -9.41 -18.92
CA GLU A 221 -3.28 -9.86 -20.30
C GLU A 221 -2.18 -9.00 -20.92
N HIS A 222 -2.28 -7.67 -20.79
CA HIS A 222 -1.26 -6.76 -21.29
C HIS A 222 0.11 -6.96 -20.62
N PHE A 223 0.15 -7.14 -19.29
CA PHE A 223 1.38 -7.39 -18.55
C PHE A 223 2.03 -8.70 -18.96
N ALA A 224 1.24 -9.78 -19.03
CA ALA A 224 1.67 -11.09 -19.49
C ALA A 224 2.30 -11.01 -20.90
N ASP A 225 1.71 -10.24 -21.81
CA ASP A 225 2.24 -10.03 -23.15
C ASP A 225 3.54 -9.22 -23.13
N MET A 226 3.61 -8.13 -22.35
CA MET A 226 4.80 -7.27 -22.28
C MET A 226 6.03 -7.97 -21.68
N LEU A 227 5.84 -9.01 -20.86
CA LEU A 227 6.94 -9.81 -20.33
C LEU A 227 7.75 -10.50 -21.44
N VAL A 228 7.06 -11.09 -22.43
CA VAL A 228 7.70 -11.93 -23.48
C VAL A 228 7.79 -11.26 -24.85
N ASN A 229 7.14 -10.11 -25.04
CA ASN A 229 7.20 -9.40 -26.32
C ASN A 229 8.62 -8.89 -26.61
N THR A 230 9.14 -9.12 -27.83
CA THR A 230 10.49 -8.70 -28.24
C THR A 230 10.49 -7.46 -29.15
N ARG A 231 9.30 -7.00 -29.57
CA ARG A 231 9.12 -5.96 -30.59
C ARG A 231 8.55 -4.65 -30.06
N ASN A 232 7.73 -4.68 -29.02
CA ASN A 232 7.14 -3.48 -28.44
C ASN A 232 8.20 -2.69 -27.67
N LYS A 233 8.30 -1.37 -27.86
CA LYS A 233 9.24 -0.50 -27.15
C LYS A 233 9.04 -0.52 -25.62
N GLN A 234 7.82 -0.78 -25.15
CA GLN A 234 7.48 -0.91 -23.73
C GLN A 234 7.56 -2.34 -23.20
N SER A 235 7.99 -3.31 -24.02
CA SER A 235 8.19 -4.66 -23.54
C SER A 235 9.37 -4.74 -22.57
N TRP A 236 9.36 -5.75 -21.71
CA TRP A 236 10.43 -5.94 -20.74
C TRP A 236 11.78 -6.16 -21.40
N GLU A 237 11.83 -6.76 -22.59
CA GLU A 237 13.08 -6.91 -23.34
C GLU A 237 13.76 -5.57 -23.65
N ARG A 238 12.95 -4.60 -24.08
CA ARG A 238 13.44 -3.33 -24.61
C ARG A 238 13.56 -2.27 -23.53
N LEU A 239 12.58 -2.22 -22.64
CA LEU A 239 12.50 -1.22 -21.59
C LEU A 239 13.34 -1.62 -20.36
N PHE A 240 13.39 -2.92 -20.04
CA PHE A 240 14.08 -3.47 -18.88
C PHE A 240 15.11 -4.53 -19.28
N PRO A 241 16.11 -4.19 -20.13
CA PRO A 241 17.17 -5.14 -20.45
C PRO A 241 17.94 -5.56 -19.19
N ALA A 242 18.56 -6.74 -19.25
CA ALA A 242 19.40 -7.28 -18.18
C ALA A 242 20.42 -6.23 -17.69
N GLY A 243 20.60 -6.13 -16.38
CA GLY A 243 21.37 -5.08 -15.71
C GLY A 243 20.52 -4.20 -14.80
N ALA A 244 20.95 -2.95 -14.61
CA ALA A 244 20.34 -2.01 -13.67
C ALA A 244 18.83 -1.76 -13.94
N LYS A 245 18.41 -1.73 -15.20
CA LYS A 245 17.01 -1.48 -15.57
C LYS A 245 16.10 -2.64 -15.17
N LEU A 246 16.50 -3.88 -15.44
CA LEU A 246 15.75 -5.07 -15.00
C LEU A 246 15.77 -5.20 -13.47
N TYR A 247 16.91 -4.99 -12.83
CA TYR A 247 16.99 -5.01 -11.36
C TYR A 247 16.03 -4.00 -10.73
N ASN A 248 15.95 -2.77 -11.27
CA ASN A 248 15.01 -1.76 -10.81
C ASN A 248 13.54 -2.21 -10.97
N ALA A 249 13.18 -2.85 -12.09
CA ALA A 249 11.83 -3.37 -12.28
C ALA A 249 11.48 -4.50 -11.28
N LEU A 250 12.45 -5.35 -10.91
CA LEU A 250 12.25 -6.48 -10.01
C LEU A 250 12.24 -6.06 -8.53
N ALA A 251 13.30 -5.40 -8.07
CA ALA A 251 13.55 -5.08 -6.65
C ALA A 251 13.32 -3.61 -6.30
N GLY A 252 13.42 -2.71 -7.29
CA GLY A 252 13.52 -1.26 -7.07
C GLY A 252 14.95 -0.84 -6.79
N THR A 253 15.20 0.47 -6.79
CA THR A 253 16.51 1.04 -6.45
C THR A 253 16.44 1.81 -5.15
N THR A 254 17.61 2.13 -4.60
CA THR A 254 17.71 3.09 -3.51
C THR A 254 17.61 4.52 -4.05
N GLU A 255 17.11 5.44 -3.24
CA GLU A 255 17.10 6.85 -3.64
C GLU A 255 18.53 7.38 -3.82
N ALA A 256 18.73 8.12 -4.90
CA ALA A 256 19.98 8.79 -5.19
C ALA A 256 19.71 10.21 -5.67
N LYS A 257 20.47 11.18 -5.15
CA LYS A 257 20.48 12.58 -5.62
C LYS A 257 19.09 13.24 -5.64
N GLY A 258 18.23 12.92 -4.68
CA GLY A 258 16.88 13.48 -4.57
C GLY A 258 15.90 12.99 -5.63
N ILE A 259 16.26 11.97 -6.42
CA ILE A 259 15.42 11.37 -7.45
C ILE A 259 14.53 10.31 -6.80
N PHE A 260 13.23 10.32 -7.13
CA PHE A 260 12.27 9.31 -6.70
C PHE A 260 12.75 7.91 -7.08
N ALA A 261 12.84 7.02 -6.10
CA ALA A 261 13.11 5.60 -6.32
C ALA A 261 11.81 4.81 -6.14
N PRO A 262 11.08 4.51 -7.23
CA PRO A 262 9.88 3.71 -7.14
C PRO A 262 10.20 2.30 -6.63
N PRO A 263 9.27 1.68 -5.90
CA PRO A 263 9.39 0.28 -5.53
C PRO A 263 9.40 -0.61 -6.78
N GLY A 264 10.20 -1.68 -6.76
CA GLY A 264 10.12 -2.74 -7.77
C GLY A 264 8.89 -3.62 -7.58
N ALA A 265 8.64 -4.50 -8.56
CA ALA A 265 7.52 -5.44 -8.55
C ALA A 265 7.42 -6.25 -7.25
N PHE A 266 8.56 -6.72 -6.72
CA PHE A 266 8.60 -7.48 -5.46
C PHE A 266 8.01 -6.68 -4.29
N THR A 267 8.47 -5.43 -4.14
CA THR A 267 8.04 -4.53 -3.07
C THR A 267 6.57 -4.12 -3.21
N TRP A 268 6.08 -3.90 -4.44
CA TRP A 268 4.65 -3.67 -4.70
C TRP A 268 3.76 -4.80 -4.18
N ILE A 269 4.21 -6.04 -4.33
CA ILE A 269 3.43 -7.23 -3.96
C ILE A 269 3.56 -7.54 -2.47
N GLN A 270 4.76 -7.41 -1.91
CA GLN A 270 5.08 -7.95 -0.59
C GLN A 270 4.92 -6.94 0.54
N THR A 271 5.20 -5.66 0.30
CA THR A 271 5.42 -4.70 1.41
C THR A 271 4.86 -3.30 1.17
N PHE A 272 4.19 -3.05 0.04
CA PHE A 272 3.63 -1.73 -0.27
C PHE A 272 2.27 -1.49 0.43
N GLY A 273 1.42 -2.52 0.47
CA GLY A 273 0.09 -2.47 1.09
C GLY A 273 0.12 -2.69 2.62
N ALA A 274 -1.05 -2.98 3.19
CA ALA A 274 -1.18 -3.44 4.58
C ALA A 274 -0.73 -4.88 4.79
N GLY A 275 -0.66 -5.68 3.72
CA GLY A 275 -0.24 -7.07 3.74
C GLY A 275 0.48 -7.49 2.46
N ASP A 276 1.02 -8.70 2.50
CA ASP A 276 1.75 -9.32 1.40
C ASP A 276 0.81 -9.90 0.31
N GLY A 277 1.41 -10.53 -0.71
CA GLY A 277 0.68 -11.19 -1.80
C GLY A 277 -0.35 -10.28 -2.47
N ALA A 278 0.02 -9.01 -2.69
CA ALA A 278 -0.81 -7.98 -3.28
C ALA A 278 -2.15 -7.76 -2.56
N GLU A 279 -2.19 -7.97 -1.24
CA GLU A 279 -3.36 -7.80 -0.36
C GLU A 279 -4.56 -8.72 -0.69
N ARG A 280 -4.36 -9.79 -1.46
CA ARG A 280 -5.44 -10.73 -1.81
C ARG A 280 -5.95 -11.50 -0.60
N ALA A 281 -5.10 -11.82 0.37
CA ALA A 281 -5.53 -12.41 1.64
C ALA A 281 -6.36 -11.41 2.47
N LEU A 282 -5.94 -10.15 2.53
CA LEU A 282 -6.67 -9.10 3.24
C LEU A 282 -8.05 -8.85 2.62
N TYR A 283 -8.15 -8.90 1.29
CA TYR A 283 -9.44 -8.85 0.60
C TYR A 283 -10.29 -10.11 0.84
N ALA A 284 -9.69 -11.29 0.93
CA ALA A 284 -10.43 -12.50 1.31
C ALA A 284 -11.01 -12.40 2.73
N ASP A 285 -10.26 -11.83 3.68
CA ASP A 285 -10.75 -11.59 5.04
C ASP A 285 -11.93 -10.61 5.05
N PHE A 286 -11.89 -9.57 4.19
CA PHE A 286 -13.04 -8.70 3.97
C PHE A 286 -14.24 -9.49 3.45
N LEU A 287 -14.06 -10.36 2.47
CA LEU A 287 -15.16 -11.14 1.89
C LEU A 287 -15.75 -12.12 2.91
N ASP A 288 -14.95 -12.67 3.83
CA ASP A 288 -15.47 -13.46 4.94
C ASP A 288 -16.34 -12.61 5.88
N GLU A 289 -15.88 -11.42 6.28
CA GLU A 289 -16.69 -10.49 7.08
C GLU A 289 -17.96 -10.05 6.33
N ALA A 290 -17.84 -9.74 5.05
CA ALA A 290 -18.95 -9.35 4.17
C ALA A 290 -19.97 -10.48 4.03
N SER A 291 -19.54 -11.75 4.00
CA SER A 291 -20.44 -12.89 3.91
C SER A 291 -21.36 -13.02 5.14
N ILE A 292 -20.91 -12.55 6.31
CA ILE A 292 -21.72 -12.48 7.53
C ILE A 292 -22.76 -11.35 7.39
N LEU A 293 -22.34 -10.16 6.98
CA LEU A 293 -23.21 -9.00 6.84
C LEU A 293 -24.27 -9.14 5.74
N LEU A 294 -23.90 -9.79 4.64
CA LEU A 294 -24.75 -9.93 3.45
C LEU A 294 -25.48 -11.27 3.39
N GLU A 295 -25.15 -12.22 4.27
CA GLU A 295 -25.67 -13.59 4.30
C GLU A 295 -25.56 -14.33 2.95
N LYS A 296 -24.53 -14.02 2.15
CA LYS A 296 -24.32 -14.55 0.80
C LYS A 296 -23.17 -15.57 0.75
N LYS A 297 -23.51 -16.85 0.56
CA LYS A 297 -22.52 -17.95 0.47
C LYS A 297 -21.51 -17.78 -0.67
N SER A 298 -21.94 -17.25 -1.81
CA SER A 298 -21.08 -16.95 -2.97
C SER A 298 -19.95 -15.99 -2.65
N VAL A 299 -20.17 -15.01 -1.77
CA VAL A 299 -19.14 -14.07 -1.29
C VAL A 299 -18.06 -14.83 -0.50
N LYS A 300 -18.46 -15.80 0.34
CA LYS A 300 -17.54 -16.68 1.06
C LYS A 300 -16.76 -17.61 0.13
N GLU A 301 -17.37 -18.13 -0.93
CA GLU A 301 -16.65 -18.93 -1.93
C GLU A 301 -15.65 -18.08 -2.73
N ALA A 302 -16.00 -16.82 -3.04
CA ALA A 302 -15.06 -15.89 -3.65
C ALA A 302 -13.85 -15.61 -2.73
N ALA A 303 -14.03 -15.53 -1.42
CA ALA A 303 -12.93 -15.40 -0.45
C ALA A 303 -11.89 -16.54 -0.61
N LYS A 304 -12.34 -17.78 -0.84
CA LYS A 304 -11.42 -18.91 -1.09
C LYS A 304 -10.60 -18.72 -2.37
N GLN A 305 -11.21 -18.20 -3.43
CA GLN A 305 -10.48 -17.89 -4.67
C GLN A 305 -9.42 -16.81 -4.45
N PHE A 306 -9.72 -15.77 -3.68
CA PHE A 306 -8.72 -14.75 -3.37
C PHE A 306 -7.61 -15.22 -2.43
N ARG A 307 -7.86 -16.19 -1.53
CA ARG A 307 -6.78 -16.88 -0.80
C ARG A 307 -5.90 -17.73 -1.72
N ALA A 308 -6.49 -18.40 -2.70
CA ALA A 308 -5.71 -19.10 -3.73
C ALA A 308 -4.90 -18.11 -4.58
N SER A 309 -5.48 -16.96 -4.94
CA SER A 309 -4.77 -15.89 -5.65
C SER A 309 -3.60 -15.33 -4.83
N HIS A 310 -3.79 -15.11 -3.52
CA HIS A 310 -2.72 -14.68 -2.61
C HIS A 310 -1.51 -15.63 -2.65
N ALA A 311 -1.72 -16.94 -2.56
CA ALA A 311 -0.65 -17.92 -2.69
C ALA A 311 0.08 -17.83 -4.05
N LYS A 312 -0.67 -17.60 -5.14
CA LYS A 312 -0.09 -17.41 -6.48
C LYS A 312 0.69 -16.10 -6.60
N TRP A 313 0.22 -15.02 -5.97
CA TRP A 313 0.93 -13.75 -5.87
C TRP A 313 2.23 -13.86 -5.08
N LEU A 314 2.25 -14.62 -3.98
CA LEU A 314 3.47 -14.92 -3.24
C LEU A 314 4.46 -15.72 -4.09
N ALA A 315 3.98 -16.72 -4.83
CA ALA A 315 4.82 -17.49 -5.75
C ALA A 315 5.35 -16.64 -6.93
N PHE A 316 4.55 -15.68 -7.42
CA PHE A 316 5.00 -14.70 -8.40
C PHE A 316 6.08 -13.78 -7.83
N ALA A 317 5.90 -13.28 -6.60
CA ALA A 317 6.90 -12.45 -5.93
C ALA A 317 8.21 -13.20 -5.71
N ASP A 318 8.16 -14.46 -5.28
CA ASP A 318 9.37 -15.28 -5.13
C ASP A 318 10.10 -15.48 -6.47
N ALA A 319 9.35 -15.68 -7.56
CA ALA A 319 9.91 -15.82 -8.90
C ALA A 319 10.50 -14.51 -9.47
N LEU A 320 10.12 -13.33 -8.97
CA LEU A 320 10.76 -12.07 -9.36
C LEU A 320 12.20 -11.96 -8.84
N LEU A 321 12.48 -12.56 -7.68
CA LEU A 321 13.80 -12.60 -7.05
C LEU A 321 14.14 -14.03 -6.61
N PRO A 322 14.43 -14.94 -7.57
CA PRO A 322 14.70 -16.34 -7.29
C PRO A 322 15.82 -16.55 -6.26
N SER A 323 15.58 -17.42 -5.26
CA SER A 323 16.53 -17.66 -4.15
C SER A 323 17.81 -18.39 -4.56
N ASP A 324 17.78 -19.12 -5.68
CA ASP A 324 18.93 -19.82 -6.25
C ASP A 324 19.98 -18.87 -6.82
N ILE A 325 19.62 -17.61 -7.05
CA ILE A 325 20.53 -16.54 -7.45
C ILE A 325 20.92 -15.75 -6.19
N PRO A 326 22.17 -15.89 -5.69
CA PRO A 326 22.54 -15.37 -4.36
C PRO A 326 22.26 -13.88 -4.16
N ALA A 327 22.51 -13.07 -5.20
CA ALA A 327 22.32 -11.62 -5.12
C ALA A 327 20.82 -11.22 -5.11
N PHE A 328 19.93 -12.00 -5.74
CA PHE A 328 18.48 -11.80 -5.64
C PHE A 328 17.93 -12.28 -4.31
N HIS A 329 18.41 -13.43 -3.81
CA HIS A 329 18.08 -13.92 -2.47
C HIS A 329 18.42 -12.90 -1.39
N GLU A 330 19.61 -12.30 -1.48
CA GLU A 330 20.04 -11.27 -0.53
C GLU A 330 19.16 -10.02 -0.60
N ALA A 331 18.91 -9.50 -1.81
CA ALA A 331 18.03 -8.34 -1.99
C ALA A 331 16.62 -8.59 -1.42
N LYS A 332 16.03 -9.76 -1.73
CA LYS A 332 14.74 -10.21 -1.20
C LYS A 332 14.71 -10.22 0.32
N THR A 333 15.71 -10.86 0.94
CA THR A 333 15.82 -10.98 2.40
C THR A 333 15.93 -9.61 3.07
N LEU A 334 16.76 -8.73 2.52
CA LEU A 334 16.96 -7.37 3.01
C LEU A 334 15.71 -6.51 2.90
N LEU A 335 15.00 -6.57 1.77
CA LEU A 335 13.75 -5.82 1.55
C LEU A 335 12.67 -6.23 2.55
N LEU A 336 12.47 -7.55 2.73
CA LEU A 336 11.52 -8.07 3.73
C LEU A 336 11.94 -7.69 5.15
N ARG A 337 13.22 -7.83 5.49
CA ARG A 337 13.74 -7.50 6.82
C ARG A 337 13.59 -6.02 7.15
N LYS A 338 13.83 -5.13 6.18
CA LYS A 338 13.61 -3.69 6.31
C LYS A 338 12.16 -3.40 6.67
N HIS A 339 11.22 -3.96 5.92
CA HIS A 339 9.79 -3.77 6.15
C HIS A 339 9.37 -4.30 7.53
N GLN A 340 9.75 -5.53 7.86
CA GLN A 340 9.44 -6.13 9.16
C GLN A 340 10.00 -5.30 10.32
N SER A 341 11.24 -4.83 10.22
CA SER A 341 11.87 -4.03 11.28
C SER A 341 11.13 -2.72 11.51
N PHE A 342 10.73 -2.03 10.43
CA PHE A 342 9.89 -0.83 10.52
C PHE A 342 8.54 -1.13 11.19
N VAL A 343 7.85 -2.18 10.74
CA VAL A 343 6.52 -2.55 11.25
C VAL A 343 6.58 -2.96 12.72
N GLU A 344 7.58 -3.73 13.15
CA GLU A 344 7.61 -4.28 14.52
C GLU A 344 8.26 -3.34 15.54
N LYS A 345 9.27 -2.57 15.11
CA LYS A 345 10.13 -1.80 16.00
C LYS A 345 10.01 -0.28 15.82
N GLY A 346 9.40 0.19 14.73
CA GLY A 346 9.23 1.62 14.47
C GLY A 346 10.57 2.36 14.48
N GLU A 347 10.68 3.40 15.30
CA GLU A 347 11.88 4.22 15.41
C GLU A 347 13.11 3.43 15.87
N ASP A 348 12.92 2.40 16.69
CA ASP A 348 14.02 1.56 17.20
C ASP A 348 14.71 0.74 16.09
N ALA A 349 14.13 0.65 14.89
CA ALA A 349 14.75 0.01 13.72
C ALA A 349 15.63 0.97 12.89
N ALA A 350 15.79 2.24 13.28
CA ALA A 350 16.42 3.24 12.42
C ALA A 350 17.86 2.87 12.00
N ASP A 351 18.70 2.37 12.91
CA ASP A 351 20.06 1.91 12.60
C ASP A 351 20.06 0.70 11.67
N GLU A 352 19.28 -0.34 11.99
CA GLU A 352 19.14 -1.55 11.17
C GLU A 352 18.67 -1.21 9.75
N ILE A 353 17.69 -0.31 9.61
CA ILE A 353 17.19 0.14 8.30
C ILE A 353 18.27 0.92 7.52
N ARG A 354 19.09 1.74 8.20
CA ARG A 354 20.22 2.45 7.56
C ARG A 354 21.27 1.47 7.04
N GLU A 355 21.63 0.46 7.81
CA GLU A 355 22.56 -0.59 7.41
C GLU A 355 22.01 -1.39 6.22
N ILE A 356 20.75 -1.81 6.28
CA ILE A 356 20.08 -2.52 5.19
C ILE A 356 20.07 -1.67 3.92
N ASN A 357 19.70 -0.40 4.00
CA ASN A 357 19.69 0.51 2.84
C ASN A 357 21.10 0.66 2.24
N THR A 358 22.14 0.73 3.08
CA THR A 358 23.54 0.79 2.63
C THR A 358 23.93 -0.47 1.87
N ARG A 359 23.52 -1.65 2.36
CA ARG A 359 23.77 -2.92 1.68
C ARG A 359 22.99 -3.04 0.38
N LEU A 360 21.71 -2.67 0.35
CA LEU A 360 20.88 -2.65 -0.86
C LEU A 360 21.47 -1.74 -1.95
N LYS A 361 22.01 -0.58 -1.56
CA LYS A 361 22.68 0.34 -2.50
C LYS A 361 23.96 -0.27 -3.10
N LYS A 362 24.72 -1.03 -2.31
CA LYS A 362 25.88 -1.77 -2.81
C LYS A 362 25.46 -2.87 -3.80
N LEU A 363 24.42 -3.64 -3.47
CA LEU A 363 23.86 -4.65 -4.36
C LEU A 363 23.38 -4.05 -5.68
N GLU A 364 22.70 -2.91 -5.64
CA GLU A 364 22.27 -2.16 -6.83
C GLU A 364 23.47 -1.80 -7.74
N ALA A 365 24.55 -1.28 -7.15
CA ALA A 365 25.77 -0.93 -7.90
C ALA A 365 26.47 -2.17 -8.48
N ASP A 366 26.44 -3.29 -7.77
CA ASP A 366 27.00 -4.57 -8.23
C ASP A 366 26.16 -5.15 -9.39
N MET A 367 24.82 -5.10 -9.30
CA MET A 367 23.89 -5.55 -10.35
C MET A 367 24.02 -4.73 -11.65
N ALA A 368 24.37 -3.45 -11.53
CA ALA A 368 24.65 -2.60 -12.69
C ALA A 368 25.92 -3.02 -13.45
N LYS A 369 26.88 -3.64 -12.77
CA LYS A 369 28.16 -4.07 -13.35
C LYS A 369 28.14 -5.53 -13.79
N ASN A 370 27.61 -6.41 -12.93
CA ASN A 370 27.69 -7.86 -13.03
C ASN A 370 26.31 -8.46 -12.82
N PHE A 371 25.42 -8.30 -13.80
CA PHE A 371 24.08 -8.88 -13.70
C PHE A 371 24.16 -10.41 -13.78
N PRO A 372 23.51 -11.16 -12.87
CA PRO A 372 23.78 -12.60 -12.70
C PRO A 372 23.12 -13.50 -13.75
N LEU A 373 22.31 -12.95 -14.65
CA LEU A 373 21.60 -13.71 -15.68
C LEU A 373 22.16 -13.44 -17.07
N THR A 374 22.35 -14.50 -17.84
CA THR A 374 22.57 -14.43 -19.28
C THR A 374 21.30 -13.97 -20.03
N PRO A 375 21.41 -13.58 -21.31
CA PRO A 375 20.23 -13.26 -22.11
C PRO A 375 19.19 -14.39 -22.18
N SER A 376 19.63 -15.66 -22.30
CA SER A 376 18.71 -16.82 -22.32
C SER A 376 17.96 -16.97 -21.00
N GLN A 377 18.70 -16.98 -19.88
CA GLN A 377 18.10 -17.08 -18.55
C GLN A 377 17.16 -15.89 -18.24
N THR A 378 17.47 -14.69 -18.75
CA THR A 378 16.60 -13.52 -18.63
C THR A 378 15.30 -13.69 -19.43
N ALA A 379 15.35 -14.32 -20.61
CA ALA A 379 14.16 -14.64 -21.38
C ALA A 379 13.31 -15.72 -20.70
N GLU A 380 13.96 -16.77 -20.17
CA GLU A 380 13.31 -17.84 -19.39
C GLU A 380 12.63 -17.30 -18.14
N LEU A 381 13.31 -16.43 -17.38
CA LEU A 381 12.71 -15.72 -16.24
C LEU A 381 11.41 -15.02 -16.65
N ARG A 382 11.44 -14.23 -17.73
CA ARG A 382 10.26 -13.49 -18.21
C ARG A 382 9.14 -14.42 -18.67
N ALA A 383 9.46 -15.54 -19.32
CA ALA A 383 8.49 -16.55 -19.71
C ALA A 383 7.82 -17.21 -18.49
N HIS A 384 8.60 -17.54 -17.45
CA HIS A 384 8.06 -18.08 -16.20
C HIS A 384 7.18 -17.07 -15.46
N LEU A 385 7.61 -15.80 -15.39
CA LEU A 385 6.81 -14.71 -14.82
C LEU A 385 5.48 -14.57 -15.57
N ARG A 386 5.48 -14.63 -16.91
CA ARG A 386 4.25 -14.57 -17.72
C ARG A 386 3.26 -15.67 -17.33
N GLN A 387 3.72 -16.91 -17.20
CA GLN A 387 2.82 -18.01 -16.85
C GLN A 387 2.14 -17.77 -15.49
N ARG A 388 2.91 -17.32 -14.50
CA ARG A 388 2.37 -17.01 -13.17
C ARG A 388 1.33 -15.88 -13.19
N VAL A 389 1.55 -14.84 -13.99
CA VAL A 389 0.58 -13.75 -14.20
C VAL A 389 -0.73 -14.28 -14.78
N LEU A 390 -0.66 -15.21 -15.74
CA LEU A 390 -1.85 -15.86 -16.33
C LEU A 390 -2.57 -16.78 -15.33
N ASP A 391 -1.83 -17.51 -14.50
CA ASP A 391 -2.43 -18.38 -13.46
C ASP A 391 -3.15 -17.56 -12.38
N ILE A 392 -2.63 -16.37 -12.04
CA ILE A 392 -3.28 -15.39 -11.16
C ILE A 392 -4.56 -14.88 -11.82
N LEU A 393 -4.47 -14.43 -13.07
CA LEU A 393 -5.59 -13.93 -13.86
C LEU A 393 -6.76 -14.90 -13.88
N GLU A 394 -6.51 -16.18 -14.18
CA GLU A 394 -7.55 -17.22 -14.21
C GLU A 394 -8.25 -17.37 -12.84
N THR A 395 -7.47 -17.35 -11.76
CA THR A 395 -8.01 -17.47 -10.39
C THR A 395 -8.87 -16.28 -10.02
N GLU A 396 -8.41 -15.07 -10.36
CA GLU A 396 -9.15 -13.84 -10.06
C GLU A 396 -10.39 -13.70 -10.95
N LYS A 397 -10.39 -14.21 -12.20
CA LYS A 397 -11.61 -14.33 -13.03
C LYS A 397 -12.68 -15.15 -12.32
N ASN A 398 -12.32 -16.34 -11.80
CA ASN A 398 -13.26 -17.18 -11.03
C ASN A 398 -13.78 -16.47 -9.78
N GLY A 399 -12.90 -15.76 -9.04
CA GLY A 399 -13.29 -14.99 -7.86
C GLY A 399 -14.27 -13.86 -8.19
N ILE A 400 -14.01 -13.08 -9.24
CA ILE A 400 -14.88 -11.99 -9.68
C ILE A 400 -16.22 -12.50 -10.22
N GLU A 401 -16.24 -13.61 -10.97
CA GLU A 401 -17.51 -14.22 -11.43
C GLU A 401 -18.39 -14.68 -10.25
N LEU A 402 -17.80 -15.27 -9.21
CA LEU A 402 -18.52 -15.64 -8.00
C LEU A 402 -19.13 -14.41 -7.31
N LEU A 403 -18.39 -13.29 -7.25
CA LEU A 403 -18.92 -12.02 -6.73
C LEU A 403 -20.05 -11.48 -7.61
N GLN A 404 -19.89 -11.44 -8.93
CA GLN A 404 -20.93 -10.97 -9.86
C GLN A 404 -22.22 -11.79 -9.75
N ASN A 405 -22.12 -13.11 -9.73
CA ASN A 405 -23.27 -13.99 -9.58
C ASN A 405 -23.88 -13.92 -8.18
N GLY A 406 -23.04 -13.70 -7.17
CA GLY A 406 -23.46 -13.56 -5.80
C GLY A 406 -24.17 -12.25 -5.49
N MET A 407 -23.86 -11.18 -6.21
CA MET A 407 -24.36 -9.83 -5.94
C MET A 407 -25.56 -9.41 -6.78
N LYS A 408 -25.85 -10.15 -7.86
CA LYS A 408 -27.18 -10.18 -8.48
C LYS A 408 -28.22 -10.68 -7.47
#